data_AF-Q5J8S3-F1
#
_entry.id   AF-Q5J8S3-F1
#
_cell.length_a   1.000
_cell.length_b   1.000
_cell.length_c   1.000
_cell.angle_alpha   90.00
_cell.angle_beta   90.00
_cell.angle_gamma   90.00
#
_symmetry.space_group_name_H-M   'P 1'
#
loop_
_entity.id
_entity.type
_entity.pdbx_description
1 polymer ?
#
loop_
_entity_poly.entity_id
_entity_poly.type
_entity_poly.pdbx_seq_one_letter_code
_entity_poly.pdbx_strand_id
1 'polypeptide(L)' 'TERVRYMTRHIYNREEYVRFDSNVGEYRAVTELGRRTAEYWNSQKDLLEQRRAEVDT' A
#
# COMPACT_ATOMS: atom_id res chain seq x y z
N THR A 1 0.21 -13.03 -21.07
CA THR A 1 0.82 -13.18 -19.74
C THR A 1 -0.16 -12.67 -18.71
N GLU A 2 -0.49 -13.46 -17.70
CA GLU A 2 -1.26 -12.95 -16.54
C GLU A 2 -0.39 -11.96 -15.77
N ARG A 3 -0.92 -10.78 -15.43
CA ARG A 3 -0.25 -9.84 -14.53
C ARG A 3 -0.65 -10.20 -13.10
N VAL A 4 0.29 -10.76 -12.34
CA VAL A 4 0.11 -10.96 -10.90
C VAL A 4 0.05 -9.59 -10.23
N ARG A 5 -0.96 -9.37 -9.40
CA ARG A 5 -1.12 -8.12 -8.63
C ARG A 5 -0.80 -8.42 -7.16
N TYR A 6 0.20 -7.71 -6.64
CA TYR A 6 0.53 -7.76 -5.22
C TYR A 6 -0.27 -6.70 -4.47
N MET A 7 -0.85 -7.09 -3.33
CA MET A 7 -1.71 -6.20 -2.54
C MET A 7 -1.52 -6.43 -1.05
N THR A 8 -1.10 -5.37 -0.34
CA THR A 8 -0.96 -5.37 1.11
C THR A 8 -2.10 -4.58 1.73
N ARG A 9 -2.79 -5.18 2.70
CA ARG A 9 -3.92 -4.56 3.41
C ARG A 9 -3.55 -4.37 4.87
N HIS A 10 -3.84 -3.19 5.41
CA HIS A 10 -3.70 -2.89 6.82
C HIS A 10 -5.08 -2.78 7.45
N ILE A 11 -5.30 -3.61 8.46
CA ILE A 11 -6.61 -3.81 9.09
C ILE A 11 -6.51 -3.43 10.57
N TYR A 12 -7.43 -2.59 11.02
CA TYR A 12 -7.58 -2.18 12.41
C TYR A 12 -9.07 -2.28 12.80
N ASN A 13 -9.38 -2.83 13.98
CA ASN A 13 -10.76 -3.08 14.40
C ASN A 13 -11.62 -3.82 13.36
N ARG A 14 -11.02 -4.78 12.64
CA ARG A 14 -11.63 -5.55 11.53
C ARG A 14 -12.01 -4.70 10.30
N GLU A 15 -11.62 -3.44 10.25
CA GLU A 15 -11.79 -2.55 9.11
C GLU A 15 -10.44 -2.30 8.41
N GLU A 16 -10.43 -2.41 7.09
CA GLU A 16 -9.28 -2.03 6.29
C GLU A 16 -9.18 -0.51 6.24
N TYR A 17 -8.05 0.06 6.68
CA TYR A 17 -7.88 1.52 6.72
C TYR A 17 -6.85 2.03 5.70
N VAL A 18 -5.87 1.22 5.30
CA VAL A 18 -4.86 1.54 4.26
C VAL A 18 -4.53 0.30 3.42
N ARG A 19 -4.25 0.51 2.13
CA ARG A 19 -3.85 -0.53 1.17
C ARG A 19 -2.68 -0.09 0.31
N PHE A 20 -1.72 -0.97 0.04
CA PHE A 20 -0.77 -0.83 -1.07
C PHE A 20 -1.24 -1.65 -2.27
N ASP A 21 -1.19 -1.06 -3.47
CA ASP A 21 -1.48 -1.74 -4.74
C ASP A 21 -0.26 -1.64 -5.66
N SER A 22 0.30 -2.78 -6.06
CA SER A 22 1.47 -2.83 -6.94
C SER A 22 1.26 -2.15 -8.29
N ASN A 23 0.04 -2.12 -8.81
CA ASN A 23 -0.25 -1.47 -10.09
C ASN A 23 -0.20 0.06 -9.98
N VAL A 24 -0.45 0.61 -8.79
CA VAL A 24 -0.40 2.04 -8.52
C VAL A 24 0.97 2.43 -7.95
N GLY A 25 1.59 1.52 -7.19
CA GLY A 25 2.89 1.74 -6.57
C GLY A 25 2.83 2.70 -5.38
N GLU A 26 1.69 2.81 -4.70
CA GLU A 26 1.52 3.67 -3.53
C GLU A 26 0.47 3.14 -2.54
N TYR A 27 0.53 3.66 -1.32
CA TYR A 27 -0.49 3.42 -0.30
C TYR A 27 -1.70 4.33 -0.52
N ARG A 28 -2.90 3.75 -0.48
CA ARG A 28 -4.19 4.44 -0.55
C ARG A 28 -4.94 4.23 0.74
N ALA A 29 -5.46 5.32 1.29
CA ALA A 29 -6.39 5.26 2.40
C ALA A 29 -7.72 4.67 1.94
N VAL A 30 -8.23 3.69 2.68
CA VAL A 30 -9.55 3.08 2.46
C VAL A 30 -10.61 3.79 3.30
N THR A 31 -10.19 4.31 4.46
CA THR A 31 -11.03 5.14 5.33
C THR A 31 -10.30 6.43 5.70
N GLU A 32 -11.04 7.41 6.23
CA GLU A 32 -10.50 8.70 6.66
C GLU A 32 -9.35 8.56 7.68
N LEU A 33 -9.43 7.55 8.55
CA LEU A 33 -8.39 7.23 9.53
C LEU A 33 -7.05 6.93 8.85
N GLY A 34 -7.08 6.28 7.70
CA GLY A 34 -5.89 5.90 6.95
C GLY A 34 -5.23 7.02 6.17
N ARG A 35 -5.85 8.20 6.03
CA ARG A 35 -5.31 9.29 5.20
C ARG A 35 -3.90 9.69 5.64
N ARG A 36 -3.73 10.02 6.92
CA ARG A 36 -2.42 10.42 7.47
C ARG A 36 -1.40 9.29 7.38
N THR A 37 -1.82 8.05 7.58
CA THR A 37 -0.94 6.89 7.47
C THR A 37 -0.46 6.69 6.04
N ALA A 38 -1.36 6.78 5.05
CA ALA A 38 -1.02 6.68 3.64
C ALA A 38 -0.07 7.81 3.20
N GLU A 39 -0.36 9.05 3.59
CA GLU A 39 0.53 10.20 3.34
C GLU A 39 1.92 9.99 3.95
N TYR A 40 1.98 9.54 5.20
CA TYR A 40 3.24 9.29 5.91
C TYR A 40 4.06 8.13 5.32
N TRP A 41 3.40 7.07 4.83
CA TRP A 41 4.09 5.97 4.19
C TRP A 41 4.52 6.30 2.76
N ASN A 42 3.72 7.06 2.01
CA ASN A 42 4.10 7.53 0.68
C ASN A 42 5.23 8.56 0.70
N SER A 43 5.44 9.28 1.82
CA SER A 43 6.57 10.18 1.99
C SER A 43 7.88 9.45 2.34
N GLN A 44 7.82 8.20 2.79
CA GLN A 44 8.98 7.35 3.07
C GLN A 44 9.44 6.62 1.80
N LYS A 45 10.40 7.22 1.09
CA LYS A 45 10.88 6.70 -0.20
C LYS A 45 11.41 5.27 -0.11
N ASP A 46 12.24 4.97 0.88
CA ASP A 46 12.85 3.64 1.03
C ASP A 46 11.78 2.54 1.21
N LEU A 47 10.75 2.81 2.03
CA LEU A 47 9.62 1.92 2.23
C LEU A 47 8.83 1.72 0.94
N LEU A 48 8.59 2.80 0.20
CA LEU A 48 7.81 2.77 -1.03
C LEU A 48 8.52 2.00 -2.14
N GLU A 49 9.83 2.17 -2.28
CA GLU A 49 10.67 1.44 -3.23
C GLU A 49 10.76 -0.04 -2.88
N GLN A 50 10.93 -0.38 -1.60
CA GLN A 50 10.92 -1.77 -1.15
C GLN A 50 9.60 -2.47 -1.52
N ARG A 51 8.45 -1.82 -1.28
CA ARG A 51 7.12 -2.39 -1.63
C ARG A 51 6.90 -2.54 -3.13
N ARG A 52 7.44 -1.62 -3.93
CA ARG A 52 7.38 -1.72 -5.41
C ARG A 52 8.20 -2.90 -5.93
N ALA A 53 9.33 -3.19 -5.30
CA ALA A 53 10.21 -4.29 -5.69
C ALA A 53 9.68 -5.69 -5.30
N GLU A 54 8.76 -5.80 -4.32
CA GLU A 54 8.15 -7.10 -3.93
C GLU A 54 7.32 -7.76 -5.04
N VAL A 55 7.02 -7.04 -6.12
CA VAL A 55 6.26 -7.55 -7.28
C VAL A 55 7.11 -8.43 -8.18
N ASP A 56 8.43 -8.21 -8.19
CA ASP A 56 9.37 -8.82 -9.12
C ASP A 56 10.02 -10.11 -8.60
N THR A 57 9.58 -10.63 -7.44
CA THR A 57 10.08 -11.89 -6.81
C THR A 57 9.00 -12.96 -6.78
#